data_AF-A0A1B6LYB2-F1
#
_entry.id   AF-A0A1B6LYB2-F1
#
_cell.length_a   1.000
_cell.length_b   1.000
_cell.length_c   1.000
_cell.angle_alpha   90.00
_cell.angle_beta   90.00
_cell.angle_gamma   90.00
#
_symmetry.space_group_name_H-M   'P 1'
#
loop_
_entity.id
_entity.type
_entity.pdbx_description
1 polymer ?
#
loop_
_entity_poly.entity_id
_entity_poly.type
_entity_poly.pdbx_seq_one_letter_code
_entity_poly.pdbx_strand_id
1 'polypeptide(L)'
;MCTYVWEHLKLGYMQGMCDLVAPLLVIFDDESVTYSCFCLLMERMGANFPHKGGAMDTHFANMRSLIQIMDSEMFELMHQNGDYTHFYFCYRWFLLDFKRELLYEDVFSVWETIWAAKHISSAHFMLFIALALVESYRDIILSNSMDFTDIIKFFNEMAERHNAKAILSLARYLVLQLQMLIENK
;
A
#
# COMPACT_ATOMS: atom_id res chain seq x y z
N MET A 1 18.21 13.95 -1.67
CA MET A 1 18.44 12.91 -0.62
C MET A 1 19.46 13.32 0.42
N CYS A 2 20.69 13.68 0.05
CA CYS A 2 21.73 14.09 1.02
C CYS A 2 21.28 15.26 1.91
N THR A 3 20.64 16.28 1.33
CA THR A 3 20.07 17.42 2.07
C THR A 3 19.06 16.97 3.14
N TYR A 4 18.15 16.06 2.80
CA TYR A 4 17.16 15.53 3.75
C TYR A 4 17.83 14.82 4.91
N VAL A 5 18.80 13.94 4.62
CA VAL A 5 19.57 13.20 5.63
C VAL A 5 20.33 14.15 6.55
N TRP A 6 20.96 15.18 5.99
CA TRP A 6 21.70 16.19 6.73
C TRP A 6 20.81 16.98 7.70
N GLU A 7 19.60 17.34 7.28
CA GLU A 7 18.64 18.02 8.16
C GLU A 7 17.98 17.08 9.18
N HIS A 8 17.95 15.77 8.91
CA HIS A 8 17.27 14.77 9.72
C HIS A 8 18.23 13.67 10.24
N LEU A 9 19.40 14.05 10.77
CA LEU A 9 20.46 13.11 11.17
C LEU A 9 20.02 11.98 12.11
N LYS A 10 19.04 12.24 12.99
CA LYS A 10 18.49 11.21 13.91
C LYS A 10 17.76 10.09 13.17
N LEU A 11 17.16 10.41 12.03
CA LEU A 11 16.46 9.46 11.18
C LEU A 11 17.38 8.88 10.10
N GLY A 12 18.26 9.72 9.56
CA GLY A 12 19.24 9.32 8.56
C GLY A 12 18.60 8.96 7.22
N TYR A 13 19.19 7.99 6.53
CA TYR A 13 18.60 7.36 5.35
C TYR A 13 18.02 6.00 5.74
N MET A 14 16.80 5.72 5.26
CA MET A 14 16.16 4.41 5.38
C MET A 14 15.87 3.87 3.99
N GLN A 15 16.12 2.56 3.81
CA GLN A 15 15.86 1.89 2.53
C GLN A 15 14.40 2.07 2.12
N GLY A 16 14.17 2.48 0.87
CA GLY A 16 12.85 2.82 0.33
C GLY A 16 12.60 4.32 0.20
N MET A 17 13.33 5.18 0.92
CA MET A 17 13.19 6.64 0.76
C MET A 17 13.55 7.12 -0.66
N CYS A 18 14.52 6.46 -1.32
CA CYS A 18 14.87 6.77 -2.70
C CYS A 18 13.75 6.41 -3.69
N ASP A 19 12.97 5.36 -3.41
CA ASP A 19 11.82 4.97 -4.22
C ASP A 19 10.70 6.01 -4.12
N LEU A 20 10.54 6.64 -2.95
CA LEU A 20 9.55 7.70 -2.73
C LEU A 20 9.94 9.03 -3.40
N VAL A 21 11.21 9.42 -3.40
CA VAL A 21 11.64 10.68 -4.03
C VAL A 21 11.72 10.60 -5.55
N ALA A 22 11.98 9.41 -6.12
CA ALA A 22 12.19 9.26 -7.56
C ALA A 22 11.00 9.74 -8.43
N PRO A 23 9.74 9.37 -8.15
CA PRO A 23 8.59 9.91 -8.89
C PRO A 23 8.48 11.43 -8.80
N LEU A 24 8.76 12.01 -7.63
CA LEU A 24 8.69 13.45 -7.42
C LEU A 24 9.74 14.17 -8.28
N LEU A 25 10.96 13.64 -8.33
CA LEU A 25 12.01 14.21 -9.17
C LEU A 25 11.64 14.13 -10.66
N VAL A 26 11.05 13.02 -11.10
CA VAL A 26 10.62 12.82 -12.48
C VAL A 26 9.51 13.79 -12.89
N ILE A 27 8.54 14.07 -12.00
CA ILE A 27 7.41 14.94 -12.35
C ILE A 27 7.76 16.43 -12.25
N PHE A 28 8.57 16.83 -11.26
CA PHE A 28 8.87 18.25 -11.05
C PHE A 28 10.07 18.73 -11.85
N ASP A 29 11.05 17.87 -12.14
CA ASP A 29 12.32 18.22 -12.81
C ASP A 29 13.02 19.46 -12.19
N ASP A 30 12.77 19.70 -10.89
CA ASP A 30 13.35 20.78 -10.11
C ASP A 30 13.73 20.24 -8.72
N GLU A 31 15.01 20.37 -8.36
CA GLU A 31 15.54 19.81 -7.12
C GLU A 31 14.93 20.46 -5.87
N SER A 32 14.68 21.77 -5.89
CA SER A 32 14.18 22.52 -4.74
C SER A 32 12.71 22.23 -4.45
N VAL A 33 11.89 22.12 -5.50
CA VAL A 33 10.48 21.73 -5.42
C VAL A 33 10.39 20.27 -5.00
N THR A 34 11.17 19.39 -5.63
CA THR A 34 11.24 17.96 -5.28
C THR A 34 11.61 17.78 -3.82
N TYR A 35 12.62 18.51 -3.33
CA TYR A 35 13.03 18.46 -1.94
C TYR A 35 11.90 18.84 -0.99
N SER A 36 11.23 19.97 -1.27
CA SER A 36 10.15 20.50 -0.45
C SER A 36 8.95 19.53 -0.40
N CYS A 37 8.54 18.98 -1.54
CA CYS A 37 7.50 17.95 -1.62
C CYS A 37 7.91 16.64 -0.94
N PHE A 38 9.17 16.24 -1.06
CA PHE A 38 9.69 15.04 -0.40
C PHE A 38 9.68 15.16 1.13
N CYS A 39 9.99 16.34 1.68
CA CYS A 39 9.87 16.58 3.12
C CYS A 39 8.44 16.34 3.61
N LEU A 40 7.44 16.90 2.93
CA LEU A 40 6.02 16.68 3.25
C LEU A 40 5.59 15.23 3.08
N LEU A 41 6.07 14.54 2.03
CA LEU A 41 5.80 13.12 1.84
C LEU A 41 6.36 12.29 3.00
N MET A 42 7.57 12.61 3.47
CA MET A 42 8.20 11.91 4.59
C MET A 42 7.56 12.21 5.95
N GLU A 43 6.92 13.37 6.13
CA GLU A 43 6.08 13.62 7.31
C GLU A 43 4.88 12.66 7.34
N ARG A 44 4.26 12.40 6.19
CA ARG A 44 3.15 11.44 6.06
C ARG A 44 3.62 9.98 6.18
N MET A 45 4.69 9.62 5.48
CA MET A 45 5.16 8.22 5.38
C MET A 45 6.06 7.81 6.53
N GLY A 46 6.56 8.75 7.33
CA GLY A 46 7.60 8.50 8.33
C GLY A 46 7.25 7.40 9.33
N ALA A 47 5.99 7.30 9.75
CA ALA A 47 5.53 6.29 10.71
C ALA A 47 5.57 4.84 10.17
N ASN A 48 5.62 4.66 8.84
CA ASN A 48 5.71 3.35 8.20
C ASN A 48 7.13 2.77 8.27
N PHE A 49 8.13 3.61 8.54
CA PHE A 49 9.51 3.16 8.66
C PHE A 49 9.84 2.65 10.08
N PRO A 50 10.72 1.65 10.23
CA PRO A 50 10.95 0.92 11.49
C PRO A 50 11.32 1.79 12.70
N HIS A 51 11.93 2.95 12.49
CA HIS A 51 12.45 3.79 13.57
C HIS A 51 11.50 4.91 14.02
N LYS A 52 10.34 5.09 13.36
CA LYS A 52 9.51 6.28 13.58
C LYS A 52 8.09 6.04 14.11
N GLY A 53 7.49 4.85 13.99
CA GLY A 53 6.07 4.81 14.39
C GLY A 53 5.29 3.52 14.49
N GLY A 54 5.84 2.32 14.23
CA GLY A 54 5.08 1.07 14.39
C GLY A 54 3.74 1.01 13.61
N ALA A 55 3.51 1.94 12.66
CA ALA A 55 2.25 2.05 11.95
C ALA A 55 2.00 0.84 11.06
N MET A 56 3.08 0.19 10.64
CA MET A 56 3.03 -1.02 9.83
C MET A 56 2.28 -2.16 10.54
N ASP A 57 2.50 -2.36 11.83
CA ASP A 57 1.76 -3.40 12.60
C ASP A 57 0.26 -3.10 12.63
N THR A 58 -0.09 -1.82 12.72
CA THR A 58 -1.49 -1.35 12.65
C THR A 58 -2.08 -1.55 11.26
N HIS A 59 -1.34 -1.24 10.19
CA HIS A 59 -1.77 -1.50 8.82
C HIS A 59 -2.01 -2.98 8.57
N PHE A 60 -1.13 -3.84 9.06
CA PHE A 60 -1.31 -5.28 8.96
C PHE A 60 -2.51 -5.77 9.74
N ALA A 61 -2.69 -5.34 11.00
CA ALA A 61 -3.85 -5.70 11.80
C ALA A 61 -5.17 -5.31 11.10
N ASN A 62 -5.25 -4.07 10.61
CA ASN A 62 -6.42 -3.57 9.90
C ASN A 62 -6.65 -4.33 8.58
N MET A 63 -5.58 -4.68 7.84
CA MET A 63 -5.69 -5.47 6.62
C MET A 63 -6.27 -6.86 6.89
N ARG A 64 -5.85 -7.53 7.98
CA ARG A 64 -6.44 -8.85 8.34
C ARG A 64 -7.91 -8.73 8.64
N SER A 65 -8.28 -7.76 9.48
CA SER A 65 -9.68 -7.53 9.84
C SER A 65 -10.52 -7.18 8.61
N LEU A 66 -9.97 -6.41 7.68
CA LEU A 66 -10.65 -6.03 6.46
C LEU A 66 -10.88 -7.26 5.56
N ILE A 67 -9.86 -8.08 5.31
CA ILE A 67 -10.01 -9.33 4.54
C ILE A 67 -10.99 -10.27 5.24
N GLN A 68 -10.90 -10.45 6.56
CA GLN A 68 -11.82 -11.31 7.32
C GLN A 68 -13.29 -10.90 7.16
N ILE A 69 -13.58 -9.60 7.11
CA ILE A 69 -14.94 -9.08 6.96
C ILE A 69 -15.42 -9.16 5.51
N MET A 70 -14.53 -8.84 4.55
CA MET A 70 -14.90 -8.68 3.15
C MET A 70 -14.86 -10.00 2.37
N ASP A 71 -13.96 -10.91 2.74
CA ASP A 71 -13.73 -12.18 2.06
C ASP A 71 -13.21 -13.26 3.03
N SER A 72 -14.15 -13.94 3.69
CA SER A 72 -13.84 -14.99 4.67
C SER A 72 -13.14 -16.20 4.07
N GLU A 73 -13.39 -16.52 2.80
CA GLU A 73 -12.76 -17.67 2.13
C GLU A 73 -11.27 -17.39 1.86
N MET A 74 -10.93 -16.20 1.34
CA MET A 74 -9.53 -15.79 1.22
C MET A 74 -8.84 -15.72 2.58
N PHE A 75 -9.53 -15.22 3.60
CA PHE A 75 -9.00 -15.21 4.97
C PHE A 75 -8.68 -16.62 5.47
N GLU A 76 -9.59 -17.58 5.26
CA GLU A 76 -9.41 -18.98 5.65
C GLU A 76 -8.26 -19.65 4.90
N LEU A 77 -8.14 -19.44 3.58
CA LEU A 77 -7.02 -19.94 2.79
C LEU A 77 -5.68 -19.43 3.36
N MET A 78 -5.59 -18.12 3.60
CA MET A 78 -4.40 -17.51 4.19
C MET A 78 -4.12 -18.03 5.61
N HIS A 79 -5.16 -18.41 6.36
CA HIS A 79 -5.01 -18.96 7.71
C HIS A 79 -4.56 -20.43 7.72
N GLN A 80 -5.04 -21.25 6.78
CA GLN A 80 -4.77 -22.70 6.75
C GLN A 80 -3.33 -23.04 6.32
N ASN A 81 -2.71 -22.19 5.49
CA ASN A 81 -1.44 -22.51 4.81
C ASN A 81 -0.20 -21.80 5.39
N GLY A 82 -0.19 -21.37 6.67
CA GLY A 82 1.05 -20.88 7.30
C GLY A 82 0.92 -20.21 8.68
N ASP A 83 2.05 -19.78 9.22
CA ASP A 83 2.19 -19.07 10.50
C ASP A 83 2.05 -17.55 10.26
N TYR A 84 0.80 -17.06 10.25
CA TYR A 84 0.40 -15.84 9.53
C TYR A 84 -0.01 -14.64 10.37
N THR A 85 0.68 -14.38 11.46
CA THR A 85 0.29 -13.30 12.37
C THR A 85 0.46 -11.89 11.77
N HIS A 86 1.00 -11.71 10.54
CA HIS A 86 1.49 -10.39 10.10
C HIS A 86 1.27 -9.93 8.64
N PHE A 87 0.77 -10.71 7.68
CA PHE A 87 0.48 -10.21 6.30
C PHE A 87 1.69 -9.53 5.61
N TYR A 88 2.92 -10.02 5.82
CA TYR A 88 4.12 -9.32 5.31
C TYR A 88 4.20 -9.18 3.77
N PHE A 89 3.39 -9.92 2.99
CA PHE A 89 3.35 -9.74 1.53
C PHE A 89 3.00 -8.29 1.13
N CYS A 90 2.20 -7.57 1.93
CA CYS A 90 1.86 -6.18 1.67
C CYS A 90 2.80 -5.16 2.35
N TYR A 91 3.89 -5.61 3.00
CA TYR A 91 4.87 -4.70 3.65
C TYR A 91 5.40 -3.66 2.66
N ARG A 92 5.86 -4.11 1.48
CA ARG A 92 6.41 -3.23 0.44
C ARG A 92 5.36 -2.26 -0.09
N TRP A 93 4.11 -2.69 -0.17
CA TRP A 93 3.00 -1.88 -0.64
C TRP A 93 2.77 -0.69 0.29
N PHE A 94 2.65 -0.91 1.59
CA PHE A 94 2.41 0.16 2.55
C PHE A 94 3.65 1.00 2.85
N LEU A 95 4.85 0.42 2.78
CA LEU A 95 6.09 1.17 2.99
C LEU A 95 6.29 2.22 1.89
N LEU A 96 5.89 1.91 0.65
CA LEU A 96 6.21 2.71 -0.53
C LEU A 96 4.98 3.26 -1.25
N ASP A 97 3.80 3.19 -0.65
CA ASP A 97 2.50 3.48 -1.30
C ASP A 97 2.44 2.90 -2.72
N PHE A 98 2.68 1.59 -2.82
CA PHE A 98 2.62 0.80 -4.06
C PHE A 98 3.62 1.20 -5.15
N LYS A 99 4.61 2.06 -4.88
CA LYS A 99 5.58 2.52 -5.89
C LYS A 99 6.23 1.38 -6.68
N ARG A 100 6.55 0.27 -6.01
CA ARG A 100 7.23 -0.89 -6.61
C ARG A 100 6.29 -1.80 -7.40
N GLU A 101 4.99 -1.56 -7.33
CA GLU A 101 3.98 -2.36 -8.04
C GLU A 101 3.50 -1.67 -9.32
N LEU A 102 3.84 -0.39 -9.53
CA LEU A 102 3.18 0.46 -10.53
C LEU A 102 4.19 1.27 -11.34
N LEU A 103 3.83 1.50 -12.61
CA LEU A 103 4.52 2.45 -13.50
C LEU A 103 4.28 3.88 -13.02
N TYR A 104 5.14 4.83 -13.41
CA TYR A 104 5.07 6.20 -12.86
C TYR A 104 3.72 6.89 -13.06
N GLU A 105 3.10 6.78 -14.24
CA GLU A 105 1.76 7.37 -14.50
C GLU A 105 0.70 6.86 -13.52
N ASP A 106 0.77 5.56 -13.21
CA ASP A 106 -0.13 4.91 -12.25
C ASP A 106 0.20 5.28 -10.81
N VAL A 107 1.49 5.43 -10.47
CA VAL A 107 1.94 5.88 -9.14
C VAL A 107 1.37 7.25 -8.82
N PHE A 108 1.44 8.19 -9.77
CA PHE A 108 0.88 9.53 -9.58
C PHE A 108 -0.62 9.46 -9.31
N SER A 109 -1.36 8.73 -10.15
CA SER A 109 -2.81 8.55 -10.00
C SER A 109 -3.19 7.92 -8.65
N VAL A 110 -2.43 6.92 -8.21
CA VAL A 110 -2.65 6.23 -6.92
C VAL A 110 -2.35 7.16 -5.76
N TRP A 111 -1.23 7.90 -5.79
CA TRP A 111 -0.85 8.82 -4.73
C TRP A 111 -1.83 9.98 -4.57
N GLU A 112 -2.21 10.63 -5.68
CA GLU A 112 -3.23 11.68 -5.68
C GLU A 112 -4.56 11.17 -5.10
N THR A 113 -4.96 9.93 -5.46
CA THR A 113 -6.16 9.32 -4.92
C THR A 113 -6.05 9.07 -3.41
N ILE A 114 -4.94 8.51 -2.92
CA ILE A 114 -4.73 8.28 -1.49
C ILE A 114 -4.76 9.59 -0.70
N TRP A 115 -4.11 10.64 -1.21
CA TRP A 115 -4.04 11.94 -0.56
C TRP A 115 -5.42 12.62 -0.52
N ALA A 116 -6.16 12.58 -1.63
CA ALA A 116 -7.53 13.12 -1.68
C ALA A 116 -8.51 12.32 -0.81
N ALA A 117 -8.41 10.98 -0.82
CA ALA A 117 -9.32 10.09 -0.10
C ALA A 117 -9.32 10.34 1.42
N LYS A 118 -8.18 10.78 1.98
CA LYS A 118 -8.07 11.18 3.40
C LYS A 118 -9.11 12.22 3.81
N HIS A 119 -9.53 13.09 2.89
CA HIS A 119 -10.46 14.19 3.15
C HIS A 119 -11.90 13.90 2.71
N ILE A 120 -12.13 12.82 1.95
CA ILE A 120 -13.41 12.56 1.29
C ILE A 120 -14.05 11.27 1.78
N SER A 121 -13.26 10.22 2.01
CA SER A 121 -13.79 8.87 2.28
C SER A 121 -13.11 8.16 3.43
N SER A 122 -11.77 8.08 3.44
CA SER A 122 -11.02 7.34 4.46
C SER A 122 -9.57 7.78 4.56
N ALA A 123 -9.09 7.98 5.79
CA ALA A 123 -7.67 8.18 6.09
C ALA A 123 -6.80 6.93 5.83
N HIS A 124 -7.43 5.76 5.63
CA HIS A 124 -6.76 4.49 5.42
C HIS A 124 -7.07 3.88 4.04
N PHE A 125 -7.25 4.73 3.02
CA PHE A 125 -7.61 4.29 1.67
C PHE A 125 -6.62 3.30 1.04
N MET A 126 -5.33 3.37 1.41
CA MET A 126 -4.32 2.39 0.98
C MET A 126 -4.66 0.94 1.33
N LEU A 127 -5.41 0.69 2.42
CA LEU A 127 -5.87 -0.66 2.76
C LEU A 127 -6.84 -1.22 1.72
N PHE A 128 -7.71 -0.36 1.15
CA PHE A 128 -8.66 -0.77 0.13
C PHE A 128 -7.99 -0.98 -1.23
N ILE A 129 -6.90 -0.27 -1.52
CA ILE A 129 -6.06 -0.54 -2.69
C ILE A 129 -5.38 -1.90 -2.55
N ALA A 130 -4.81 -2.20 -1.38
CA ALA A 130 -4.23 -3.51 -1.10
C ALA A 130 -5.28 -4.63 -1.21
N LEU A 131 -6.49 -4.42 -0.66
CA LEU A 131 -7.58 -5.39 -0.78
C LEU A 131 -7.99 -5.56 -2.25
N ALA A 132 -8.15 -4.48 -3.00
CA ALA A 132 -8.48 -4.55 -4.42
C ALA A 132 -7.44 -5.33 -5.24
N LEU A 133 -6.16 -5.22 -4.89
CA LEU A 133 -5.11 -6.04 -5.51
C LEU A 133 -5.31 -7.54 -5.22
N VAL A 134 -5.60 -7.90 -3.97
CA VAL A 134 -5.88 -9.30 -3.58
C VAL A 134 -7.13 -9.81 -4.29
N GLU A 135 -8.23 -9.04 -4.26
CA GLU A 135 -9.50 -9.37 -4.90
C GLU A 135 -9.37 -9.56 -6.42
N SER A 136 -8.55 -8.75 -7.09
CA SER A 136 -8.36 -8.84 -8.55
C SER A 136 -7.70 -10.14 -9.00
N TYR A 137 -7.00 -10.83 -8.09
CA TYR A 137 -6.34 -12.11 -8.35
C TYR A 137 -6.88 -13.24 -7.48
N ARG A 138 -8.00 -13.00 -6.79
CA ARG A 138 -8.65 -13.93 -5.86
C ARG A 138 -8.82 -15.32 -6.46
N ASP A 139 -9.42 -15.40 -7.65
CA ASP A 139 -9.71 -16.67 -8.30
C ASP A 139 -8.44 -17.47 -8.59
N ILE A 140 -7.35 -16.80 -8.98
CA ILE A 140 -6.05 -17.43 -9.24
C ILE A 140 -5.44 -17.95 -7.94
N ILE A 141 -5.50 -17.15 -6.87
CA ILE A 141 -4.95 -17.51 -5.56
C ILE A 141 -5.68 -18.74 -5.00
N LEU A 142 -7.01 -18.74 -5.03
CA LEU A 142 -7.85 -19.84 -4.54
C LEU A 142 -7.71 -21.09 -5.40
N SER A 143 -7.79 -20.97 -6.73
CA SER A 143 -7.77 -22.12 -7.64
C SER A 143 -6.46 -22.90 -7.55
N ASN A 144 -5.36 -22.21 -7.26
CA ASN A 144 -4.04 -22.82 -7.09
C ASN A 144 -3.72 -23.15 -5.63
N SER A 145 -4.62 -22.85 -4.69
CA SER A 145 -4.40 -23.02 -3.25
C SER A 145 -3.06 -22.44 -2.79
N MET A 146 -2.73 -21.23 -3.28
CA MET A 146 -1.42 -20.63 -3.07
C MET A 146 -1.11 -20.45 -1.58
N ASP A 147 0.11 -20.82 -1.18
CA ASP A 147 0.61 -20.52 0.15
C ASP A 147 1.19 -19.09 0.24
N PHE A 148 1.81 -18.74 1.37
CA PHE A 148 2.40 -17.42 1.54
C PHE A 148 3.49 -17.07 0.56
N THR A 149 4.36 -18.04 0.36
CA THR A 149 5.55 -17.88 -0.46
C THR A 149 5.11 -17.71 -1.91
N ASP A 150 4.10 -18.48 -2.32
CA ASP A 150 3.48 -18.36 -3.63
C ASP A 150 2.83 -16.99 -3.84
N ILE A 151 2.06 -16.48 -2.87
CA ILE A 151 1.44 -15.15 -2.95
C ILE A 151 2.50 -14.06 -3.07
N ILE A 152 3.55 -14.09 -2.25
CA ILE A 152 4.66 -13.12 -2.32
C ILE A 152 5.33 -13.18 -3.70
N LYS A 153 5.64 -14.39 -4.18
CA LYS A 153 6.28 -14.59 -5.47
C LYS A 153 5.39 -14.09 -6.61
N PHE A 154 4.10 -14.43 -6.58
CA PHE A 154 3.12 -14.01 -7.57
C PHE A 154 3.05 -12.48 -7.67
N PHE A 155 2.87 -11.77 -6.56
CA PHE A 155 2.80 -10.31 -6.60
C PHE A 155 4.13 -9.65 -6.99
N ASN A 156 5.27 -10.23 -6.59
CA ASN A 156 6.58 -9.77 -7.06
C ASN A 156 6.74 -9.91 -8.58
N GLU A 157 6.24 -10.99 -9.18
CA GLU A 157 6.27 -11.21 -10.64
C GLU A 157 5.27 -10.34 -11.40
N MET A 158 4.21 -9.89 -10.71
CA MET A 158 3.18 -9.00 -11.25
C MET A 158 3.49 -7.51 -11.10
N ALA A 159 4.58 -7.15 -10.43
CA ALA A 159 5.03 -5.78 -10.30
C ALA A 159 5.05 -5.07 -11.68
N GLU A 160 4.50 -3.86 -11.71
CA GLU A 160 4.34 -3.00 -12.90
C GLU A 160 3.40 -3.56 -13.99
N ARG A 161 2.65 -4.64 -13.71
CA ARG A 161 1.68 -5.26 -14.64
C ARG A 161 0.23 -5.11 -14.19
N HIS A 162 -0.01 -4.46 -13.06
CA HIS A 162 -1.35 -4.24 -12.52
C HIS A 162 -2.11 -3.18 -13.33
N ASN A 163 -3.40 -3.38 -13.57
CA ASN A 163 -4.27 -2.35 -14.14
C ASN A 163 -4.70 -1.37 -13.04
N ALA A 164 -3.90 -0.31 -12.82
CA ALA A 164 -4.12 0.62 -11.72
C ALA A 164 -5.52 1.26 -11.73
N LYS A 165 -6.06 1.59 -12.91
CA LYS A 165 -7.40 2.15 -13.05
C LYS A 165 -8.48 1.18 -12.55
N ALA A 166 -8.38 -0.10 -12.90
CA ALA A 166 -9.30 -1.12 -12.41
C ALA A 166 -9.15 -1.31 -10.89
N ILE A 167 -7.92 -1.34 -10.37
CA ILE A 167 -7.63 -1.44 -8.93
C ILE A 167 -8.25 -0.26 -8.16
N LEU A 168 -8.07 0.98 -8.63
CA LEU A 168 -8.65 2.16 -7.98
C LEU A 168 -10.18 2.18 -8.01
N SER A 169 -10.78 1.73 -9.12
CA SER A 169 -12.23 1.59 -9.23
C SER A 169 -12.77 0.56 -8.24
N LEU A 170 -12.10 -0.60 -8.13
CA LEU A 170 -12.46 -1.66 -7.20
C LEU A 170 -12.25 -1.22 -5.75
N ALA A 171 -11.14 -0.57 -5.43
CA ALA A 171 -10.87 -0.02 -4.10
C ALA A 171 -11.98 0.93 -3.64
N ARG A 172 -12.45 1.80 -4.54
CA ARG A 172 -13.59 2.69 -4.26
C ARG A 172 -14.87 1.92 -3.98
N TYR A 173 -15.15 0.90 -4.78
CA TYR A 173 -16.32 0.03 -4.57
C TYR A 173 -16.25 -0.69 -3.22
N LEU A 174 -15.09 -1.23 -2.83
CA LEU A 174 -14.87 -1.91 -1.56
C LEU A 174 -15.09 -1.00 -0.34
N VAL A 175 -14.72 0.29 -0.44
CA VAL A 175 -15.05 1.28 0.60
C VAL A 175 -16.56 1.42 0.77
N LEU A 176 -17.30 1.58 -0.33
CA LEU A 176 -18.76 1.73 -0.31
C LEU A 176 -19.43 0.47 0.24
N GLN A 177 -18.96 -0.71 -0.17
CA GLN A 177 -19.46 -1.99 0.34
C GLN A 177 -19.30 -2.09 1.86
N LEU A 178 -18.12 -1.75 2.40
CA LEU A 178 -17.89 -1.77 3.84
C LEU A 178 -18.78 -0.77 4.58
N GLN A 179 -18.98 0.43 4.03
CA GLN A 179 -19.89 1.44 4.62
C GLN A 179 -21.32 0.92 4.71
N MET A 180 -21.82 0.30 3.63
CA MET A 180 -23.16 -0.31 3.63
C MET A 180 -23.27 -1.46 4.64
N LEU A 181 -22.22 -2.28 4.83
CA LEU A 181 -22.23 -3.35 5.82
C LEU A 181 -22.27 -2.81 7.26
N ILE A 182 -21.67 -1.65 7.52
CA ILE A 182 -21.69 -1.00 8.83
C ILE A 182 -23.05 -0.35 9.09
N GLU A 183 -23.65 0.30 8.09
CA GLU A 183 -24.96 0.95 8.21
C GLU A 183 -26.12 -0.04 8.40
N ASN A 184 -25.97 -1.27 7.90
CA ASN A 184 -26.98 -2.34 8.02
C ASN A 184 -26.83 -3.19 9.30
N LYS A 185 -25.96 -2.81 10.24
CA LYS A 185 -25.81 -3.43 11.57
C LYS A 185 -26.35 -2.52 12.67
#